data_AF-A0A821DPG9-F1
#
_entry.id   AF-A0A821DPG9-F1
#
_cell.length_a   1.000
_cell.length_b   1.000
_cell.length_c   1.000
_cell.angle_alpha   90.00
_cell.angle_beta   90.00
_cell.angle_gamma   90.00
#
_symmetry.space_group_name_H-M   'P 1'
#
loop_
_entity.id
_entity.type
_entity.pdbx_description
1 polymer ?
#
loop_
_entity_poly.entity_id
_entity_poly.type
_entity_poly.pdbx_seq_one_letter_code
_entity_poly.pdbx_strand_id
1 'polypeptide(L)'
;ATEKQSTNYGCIAWDKKTHEVKHYVEKPSTFVSTTINCGVYLFTKVIFQILSETYRNNQQLYNDAPSTFTNYDSGFSRENIRLEKDVLSKLGGTGQLYVFPMDDKFWTSIKNPSSVIYANRHYLELYRMYHPERLYKQTDSKGPTIIGDVFIHPTACVAPSAVLGPNVSIGQDVTIGYGVRVRESIVLGSCVLHDHCCVLYSIIAWNSTIGPWSRVEGTPNDPDPNKQFSKIEQDSLFQDGKLHPSITVI
;
A
#
# COMPACT_ATOMS: atom_id res chain seq x y z
N ALA A 1 -3.58 -0.07 14.42
CA ALA A 1 -2.97 1.22 14.01
C ALA A 1 -2.59 2.02 15.24
N THR A 2 -1.70 3.02 15.15
CA THR A 2 -1.49 3.95 16.29
C THR A 2 -2.68 4.91 16.44
N GLU A 3 -2.82 5.51 17.62
CA GLU A 3 -3.88 6.49 17.93
C GLU A 3 -3.94 7.66 16.94
N LYS A 4 -2.81 8.31 16.65
CA LYS A 4 -2.73 9.43 15.69
C LYS A 4 -3.13 9.01 14.27
N GLN A 5 -2.97 7.73 13.92
CA GLN A 5 -3.18 7.25 12.56
C GLN A 5 -4.57 6.69 12.32
N SER A 6 -5.25 6.20 13.35
CA SER A 6 -6.55 5.56 13.18
C SER A 6 -7.58 6.50 12.58
N THR A 7 -7.46 7.80 12.85
CA THR A 7 -8.25 8.89 12.26
C THR A 7 -8.19 8.97 10.73
N ASN A 8 -7.19 8.37 10.08
CA ASN A 8 -7.08 8.30 8.61
C ASN A 8 -7.90 7.16 7.98
N TYR A 9 -8.56 6.33 8.79
CA TYR A 9 -9.29 5.13 8.40
C TYR A 9 -10.66 5.07 9.09
N GLY A 10 -11.49 4.08 8.71
CA GLY A 10 -12.68 3.75 9.48
C GLY A 10 -12.31 3.09 10.80
N CYS A 11 -12.68 3.73 11.92
CA CYS A 11 -12.46 3.23 13.27
C CYS A 11 -13.63 2.35 13.73
N ILE A 12 -13.30 1.26 14.42
CA ILE A 12 -14.26 0.25 14.86
C ILE A 12 -14.21 0.15 16.39
N ALA A 13 -15.35 0.35 17.06
CA ALA A 13 -15.56 -0.03 18.44
C ALA A 13 -16.44 -1.29 18.48
N TRP A 14 -15.99 -2.33 19.18
CA TRP A 14 -16.59 -3.66 19.08
C TRP A 14 -16.52 -4.41 20.41
N ASP A 15 -17.44 -5.37 20.59
CA ASP A 15 -17.52 -6.21 21.78
C ASP A 15 -16.53 -7.38 21.70
N LYS A 16 -15.58 -7.47 22.63
CA LYS A 16 -14.51 -8.47 22.61
C LYS A 16 -14.97 -9.92 22.81
N LYS A 17 -16.18 -10.15 23.33
CA LYS A 17 -16.73 -11.50 23.52
C LYS A 17 -17.52 -11.95 22.31
N THR A 18 -18.37 -11.08 21.76
CA THR A 18 -19.26 -11.44 20.64
C THR A 18 -18.66 -11.11 19.27
N HIS A 19 -17.58 -10.33 19.24
CA HIS A 19 -16.98 -9.75 18.04
C HIS A 19 -17.89 -8.78 17.27
N GLU A 20 -19.04 -8.40 17.84
CA GLU A 20 -19.99 -7.50 17.20
C GLU A 20 -19.45 -6.07 17.16
N VAL A 21 -19.53 -5.44 15.99
CA VAL A 21 -19.24 -4.02 15.84
C VAL A 21 -20.38 -3.22 16.46
N LYS A 22 -20.08 -2.50 17.54
CA LYS A 22 -21.04 -1.62 18.22
C LYS A 22 -21.11 -0.25 17.56
N HIS A 23 -19.97 0.29 17.16
CA HIS A 23 -19.90 1.56 16.43
C HIS A 23 -18.82 1.51 15.34
N TYR A 24 -19.15 2.08 14.19
CA TYR A 24 -18.23 2.30 13.08
C TYR A 24 -18.21 3.79 12.76
N VAL A 25 -17.02 4.39 12.70
CA VAL A 25 -16.85 5.82 12.37
C VAL A 25 -15.81 5.99 11.28
N GLU A 26 -16.25 6.47 10.11
CA GLU A 26 -15.36 6.70 8.97
C GLU A 26 -14.52 7.96 9.17
N LYS A 27 -13.19 7.82 9.29
CA LYS A 27 -12.21 8.90 9.40
C LYS A 27 -12.60 9.96 10.44
N PRO A 28 -12.70 9.57 11.73
CA PRO A 28 -13.13 10.48 12.77
C PRO A 28 -12.14 11.62 12.96
N SER A 29 -12.65 12.81 13.31
CA SER A 29 -11.83 13.98 13.65
C SER A 29 -11.07 13.81 14.97
N THR A 30 -11.54 12.91 15.84
CA THR A 30 -10.93 12.57 17.14
C THR A 30 -10.66 11.07 17.23
N PHE A 31 -9.81 10.68 18.17
CA PHE A 31 -9.53 9.26 18.40
C PHE A 31 -10.79 8.51 18.85
N VAL A 32 -11.00 7.32 18.29
CA VAL A 32 -12.11 6.41 18.62
C VAL A 32 -11.55 5.07 19.07
N SER A 33 -10.72 4.43 18.23
CA SER A 33 -10.05 3.18 18.54
C SER A 33 -8.82 2.98 17.66
N THR A 34 -7.97 2.03 18.02
CA THR A 34 -6.82 1.58 17.22
C THR A 34 -7.18 0.46 16.24
N THR A 35 -8.38 -0.12 16.37
CA THR A 35 -8.97 -1.10 15.44
C THR A 35 -9.54 -0.35 14.25
N ILE A 36 -8.98 -0.63 13.07
CA ILE A 36 -9.36 0.05 11.83
C ILE A 36 -9.92 -0.94 10.82
N ASN A 37 -10.75 -0.44 9.91
CA ASN A 37 -11.20 -1.17 8.75
C ASN A 37 -10.05 -1.38 7.76
N CYS A 38 -9.74 -2.64 7.47
CA CYS A 38 -8.68 -3.04 6.56
C CYS A 38 -9.15 -3.32 5.13
N GLY A 39 -10.45 -3.15 4.83
CA GLY A 39 -11.02 -3.28 3.49
C GLY A 39 -11.23 -4.73 3.03
N VAL A 40 -11.31 -5.68 3.95
CA VAL A 40 -11.59 -7.10 3.66
C VAL A 40 -12.91 -7.47 4.32
N TYR A 41 -13.84 -8.02 3.54
CA TYR A 41 -15.19 -8.29 3.99
C TYR A 41 -15.64 -9.70 3.61
N LEU A 42 -16.41 -10.32 4.49
CA LEU A 42 -17.12 -11.57 4.23
C LEU A 42 -18.62 -11.30 4.41
N PHE A 43 -19.38 -11.43 3.33
CA PHE A 43 -20.81 -11.16 3.33
C PHE A 43 -21.62 -12.42 3.03
N THR A 44 -22.78 -12.54 3.67
CA THR A 44 -23.84 -13.42 3.19
C THR A 44 -24.60 -12.74 2.04
N LYS A 45 -25.44 -13.48 1.31
CA LYS A 45 -26.26 -12.93 0.21
C LYS A 45 -27.23 -11.83 0.65
N VAL A 46 -27.51 -11.70 1.95
CA VAL A 46 -28.35 -10.63 2.52
C VAL A 46 -27.79 -9.24 2.19
N ILE A 47 -26.47 -9.10 1.96
CA ILE A 47 -25.85 -7.83 1.60
C ILE A 47 -26.50 -7.17 0.38
N PHE A 48 -26.98 -7.93 -0.60
CA PHE A 48 -27.62 -7.36 -1.79
C PHE A 48 -28.94 -6.66 -1.49
N GLN A 49 -29.69 -7.14 -0.48
CA GLN A 49 -30.90 -6.47 -0.02
C GLN A 49 -30.54 -5.14 0.64
N ILE A 50 -29.56 -5.17 1.55
CA ILE A 50 -29.04 -3.97 2.22
C ILE A 50 -28.53 -2.93 1.20
N LEU A 51 -27.75 -3.36 0.20
CA LEU A 51 -27.25 -2.48 -0.86
C LEU A 51 -28.40 -1.90 -1.69
N SER A 52 -29.42 -2.70 -2.02
CA SER A 52 -30.59 -2.24 -2.78
C SER A 52 -31.39 -1.19 -2.00
N GLU A 53 -31.59 -1.39 -0.71
CA GLU A 53 -32.25 -0.42 0.17
C GLU A 53 -31.42 0.85 0.32
N THR A 54 -30.12 0.72 0.58
CA THR A 54 -29.20 1.86 0.65
C THR A 54 -29.19 2.67 -0.65
N TYR A 55 -29.19 2.00 -1.80
CA TYR A 55 -29.27 2.67 -3.09
C TYR A 55 -30.55 3.51 -3.24
N ARG A 56 -31.72 2.93 -2.93
CA ARG A 56 -33.01 3.65 -3.00
C ARG A 56 -33.02 4.86 -2.04
N ASN A 57 -32.53 4.68 -0.82
CA ASN A 57 -32.44 5.74 0.17
C ASN A 57 -31.51 6.87 -0.30
N ASN A 58 -30.35 6.54 -0.87
CA ASN A 58 -29.42 7.52 -1.43
C ASN A 58 -30.06 8.32 -2.59
N GLN A 59 -30.85 7.66 -3.45
CA GLN A 59 -31.58 8.37 -4.51
C GLN A 59 -32.62 9.34 -3.96
N GLN A 60 -33.38 8.95 -2.94
CA GLN A 60 -34.36 9.82 -2.29
C GLN A 60 -33.68 11.05 -1.67
N LEU A 61 -32.64 10.81 -0.86
CA LEU A 61 -31.84 11.89 -0.26
C LEU A 61 -31.26 12.85 -1.30
N TYR A 62 -30.84 12.35 -2.46
CA TYR A 62 -30.36 13.19 -3.55
C TYR A 62 -31.47 14.05 -4.17
N ASN A 63 -32.66 13.48 -4.39
CA ASN A 63 -33.79 14.21 -4.97
C ASN A 63 -34.36 15.27 -4.02
N ASP A 64 -34.30 15.00 -2.72
CA ASP A 64 -34.76 15.91 -1.67
C ASP A 64 -33.72 16.98 -1.30
N ALA A 65 -32.47 16.83 -1.77
CA ALA A 65 -31.40 17.77 -1.47
C ALA A 65 -31.60 19.12 -2.20
N PRO A 66 -31.32 20.25 -1.54
CA PRO A 66 -31.29 21.56 -2.20
C PRO A 66 -30.33 21.55 -3.39
N SER A 67 -30.66 22.24 -4.49
CA SER A 67 -29.84 22.29 -5.71
C SER A 67 -28.42 22.83 -5.52
N THR A 68 -28.13 23.50 -4.40
CA THR A 68 -26.79 23.94 -4.00
C THR A 68 -25.92 22.82 -3.40
N PHE A 69 -26.51 21.71 -2.95
CA PHE A 69 -25.82 20.56 -2.33
C PHE A 69 -25.37 19.49 -3.33
N THR A 70 -25.94 19.49 -4.55
CA THR A 70 -25.64 18.52 -5.61
C THR A 70 -24.43 18.89 -6.46
N ASN A 71 -23.71 19.97 -6.11
CA ASN A 71 -22.47 20.33 -6.78
C ASN A 71 -21.42 19.22 -6.60
N TYR A 72 -20.68 18.98 -7.69
CA TYR A 72 -19.65 17.95 -7.93
C TYR A 72 -18.61 17.74 -6.81
N ASP A 73 -18.52 18.64 -5.82
CA ASP A 73 -17.45 18.71 -4.81
C ASP A 73 -17.71 17.84 -3.56
N SER A 74 -18.94 17.36 -3.35
CA SER A 74 -19.27 16.54 -2.17
C SER A 74 -18.94 15.04 -2.32
N GLY A 75 -18.63 14.59 -3.56
CA GLY A 75 -18.51 13.17 -3.90
C GLY A 75 -19.81 12.37 -3.69
N PHE A 76 -20.94 13.05 -3.46
CA PHE A 76 -22.26 12.44 -3.32
C PHE A 76 -22.91 12.35 -4.71
N SER A 77 -22.88 11.15 -5.29
CA SER A 77 -23.56 10.85 -6.56
C SER A 77 -24.82 10.04 -6.27
N ARG A 78 -25.89 10.33 -7.02
CA ARG A 78 -27.14 9.55 -7.02
C ARG A 78 -26.91 8.05 -7.25
N GLU A 79 -25.85 7.69 -7.96
CA GLU A 79 -25.60 6.31 -8.39
C GLU A 79 -24.61 5.55 -7.48
N ASN A 80 -23.97 6.23 -6.53
CA ASN A 80 -22.91 5.65 -5.73
C ASN A 80 -23.41 5.14 -4.37
N ILE A 81 -22.88 3.98 -3.95
CA ILE A 81 -22.98 3.50 -2.58
C ILE A 81 -21.58 3.51 -1.99
N ARG A 82 -21.41 4.19 -0.85
CA ARG A 82 -20.16 4.18 -0.07
C ARG A 82 -20.32 3.15 1.02
N LEU A 83 -19.62 2.03 0.91
CA LEU A 83 -19.79 0.90 1.84
C LEU A 83 -19.57 1.35 3.30
N GLU A 84 -18.52 2.11 3.57
CA GLU A 84 -18.14 2.56 4.90
C GLU A 84 -19.15 3.53 5.51
N LYS A 85 -19.62 4.51 4.72
CA LYS A 85 -20.47 5.60 5.19
C LYS A 85 -21.97 5.30 5.11
N ASP A 86 -22.40 4.58 4.09
CA ASP A 86 -23.82 4.39 3.79
C ASP A 86 -24.32 3.02 4.27
N VAL A 87 -23.42 2.06 4.53
CA VAL A 87 -23.75 0.69 4.94
C VAL A 87 -23.15 0.35 6.31
N LEU A 88 -21.82 0.28 6.45
CA LEU A 88 -21.16 -0.22 7.66
C LEU A 88 -21.48 0.64 8.89
N SER A 89 -21.49 1.96 8.75
CA SER A 89 -21.91 2.90 9.80
C SER A 89 -23.31 2.61 10.34
N LYS A 90 -24.24 2.17 9.48
CA LYS A 90 -25.64 1.89 9.83
C LYS A 90 -25.83 0.49 10.41
N LEU A 91 -24.95 -0.45 10.08
CA LEU A 91 -24.98 -1.81 10.64
C LEU A 91 -24.30 -1.91 12.01
N GLY A 92 -23.57 -0.88 12.45
CA GLY A 92 -23.02 -0.83 13.80
C GLY A 92 -24.12 -0.94 14.85
N GLY A 93 -23.98 -1.90 15.77
CA GLY A 93 -24.91 -2.13 16.88
C GLY A 93 -26.20 -2.87 16.51
N THR A 94 -26.36 -3.33 15.27
CA THR A 94 -27.56 -4.07 14.83
C THR A 94 -27.46 -5.59 15.02
N GLY A 95 -26.32 -6.10 15.49
CA GLY A 95 -26.03 -7.54 15.52
C GLY A 95 -25.78 -8.16 14.14
N GLN A 96 -25.52 -7.36 13.09
CA GLN A 96 -25.29 -7.85 11.72
C GLN A 96 -23.87 -7.61 11.21
N LEU A 97 -23.07 -6.80 11.90
CA LEU A 97 -21.69 -6.49 11.56
C LEU A 97 -20.74 -6.97 12.65
N TYR A 98 -19.74 -7.73 12.25
CA TYR A 98 -18.75 -8.34 13.15
C TYR A 98 -17.33 -8.05 12.66
N VAL A 99 -16.36 -8.05 13.56
CA VAL A 99 -14.95 -7.84 13.25
C VAL A 99 -14.13 -9.11 13.47
N PHE A 100 -13.26 -9.39 12.51
CA PHE A 100 -12.21 -10.39 12.65
C PHE A 100 -10.86 -9.67 12.87
N PRO A 101 -10.35 -9.58 14.11
CA PRO A 101 -9.11 -8.86 14.39
C PRO A 101 -7.90 -9.59 13.81
N MET A 102 -6.92 -8.83 13.32
CA MET A 102 -5.65 -9.34 12.78
C MET A 102 -4.49 -8.73 13.58
N ASP A 103 -4.19 -9.31 14.74
CA ASP A 103 -3.26 -8.69 15.69
C ASP A 103 -1.77 -8.94 15.33
N ASP A 104 -1.45 -10.06 14.68
CA ASP A 104 -0.07 -10.48 14.37
C ASP A 104 0.26 -10.52 12.87
N LYS A 105 -0.50 -9.78 12.05
CA LYS A 105 -0.32 -9.80 10.59
C LYS A 105 0.03 -8.41 10.07
N PHE A 106 1.00 -8.37 9.16
CA PHE A 106 1.34 -7.16 8.43
C PHE A 106 0.13 -6.69 7.61
N TRP A 107 -0.20 -5.40 7.74
CA TRP A 107 -1.14 -4.74 6.88
C TRP A 107 -0.67 -3.31 6.61
N THR A 108 -0.70 -2.90 5.34
CA THR A 108 -0.51 -1.52 4.94
C THR A 108 -1.42 -1.19 3.76
N SER A 109 -1.85 0.06 3.68
CA SER A 109 -2.56 0.56 2.50
C SER A 109 -1.58 1.12 1.50
N ILE A 110 -1.69 0.73 0.24
CA ILE A 110 -0.90 1.31 -0.85
C ILE A 110 -1.69 2.47 -1.44
N LYS A 111 -1.26 3.71 -1.13
CA LYS A 111 -1.95 4.94 -1.58
C LYS A 111 -1.03 5.90 -2.34
N ASN A 112 0.28 5.71 -2.24
CA ASN A 112 1.30 6.54 -2.84
C ASN A 112 2.54 5.68 -3.17
N PRO A 113 3.47 6.17 -4.00
CA PRO A 113 4.69 5.43 -4.33
C PRO A 113 5.50 4.97 -3.10
N SER A 114 5.55 5.76 -2.02
CA SER A 114 6.33 5.42 -0.81
C SER A 114 5.79 4.24 -0.04
N SER A 115 4.47 4.13 0.02
CA SER A 115 3.83 2.95 0.58
C SER A 115 4.14 1.67 -0.21
N VAL A 116 4.49 1.76 -1.50
CA VAL A 116 4.86 0.59 -2.32
C VAL A 116 6.25 0.07 -1.95
N ILE A 117 7.26 0.93 -1.80
CA ILE A 117 8.61 0.50 -1.39
C ILE A 117 8.58 -0.13 0.01
N TYR A 118 7.85 0.49 0.93
CA TYR A 118 7.64 -0.09 2.25
C TYR A 118 6.90 -1.42 2.21
N ALA A 119 5.82 -1.53 1.43
CA ALA A 119 5.13 -2.80 1.24
C ALA A 119 6.06 -3.87 0.65
N ASN A 120 6.92 -3.52 -0.31
CA ASN A 120 7.88 -4.43 -0.93
C ASN A 120 8.84 -5.03 0.11
N ARG A 121 9.40 -4.21 1.01
CA ARG A 121 10.24 -4.69 2.12
C ARG A 121 9.53 -5.76 2.95
N HIS A 122 8.30 -5.48 3.39
CA HIS A 122 7.50 -6.42 4.19
C HIS A 122 7.14 -7.70 3.41
N TYR A 123 6.85 -7.58 2.11
CA TYR A 123 6.60 -8.75 1.27
C TYR A 123 7.85 -9.63 1.10
N LEU A 124 9.02 -9.03 0.94
CA LEU A 124 10.29 -9.76 0.87
C LEU A 124 10.63 -10.44 2.20
N GLU A 125 10.33 -9.79 3.33
CA GLU A 125 10.44 -10.41 4.65
C GLU A 125 9.47 -11.59 4.81
N LEU A 126 8.21 -11.46 4.36
CA LEU A 126 7.26 -12.57 4.34
C LEU A 126 7.75 -13.73 3.46
N TYR A 127 8.40 -13.43 2.32
CA TYR A 127 9.07 -14.46 1.52
C TYR A 127 10.17 -15.13 2.32
N ARG A 128 11.07 -14.39 2.99
CA ARG A 128 12.08 -15.00 3.86
C ARG A 128 11.48 -15.93 4.91
N MET A 129 10.38 -15.53 5.55
CA MET A 129 9.76 -16.29 6.64
C MET A 129 9.00 -17.53 6.17
N TYR A 130 8.25 -17.44 5.08
CA TYR A 130 7.28 -18.48 4.69
C TYR A 130 7.59 -19.15 3.34
N HIS A 131 8.30 -18.46 2.45
CA HIS A 131 8.60 -18.90 1.08
C HIS A 131 10.02 -18.52 0.65
N PRO A 132 11.08 -18.94 1.38
CA PRO A 132 12.45 -18.49 1.14
C PRO A 132 12.98 -18.92 -0.24
N GLU A 133 12.35 -19.89 -0.90
CA GLU A 133 12.60 -20.28 -2.29
C GLU A 133 12.29 -19.19 -3.31
N ARG A 134 11.47 -18.19 -2.96
CA ARG A 134 11.18 -17.04 -3.82
C ARG A 134 12.30 -16.00 -3.81
N LEU A 135 13.05 -15.91 -2.72
CA LEU A 135 14.20 -15.01 -2.65
C LEU A 135 15.34 -15.58 -3.48
N TYR A 136 16.12 -14.69 -4.09
CA TYR A 136 17.29 -15.10 -4.85
C TYR A 136 18.29 -15.78 -3.91
N LYS A 137 18.68 -17.00 -4.27
CA LYS A 137 19.74 -17.74 -3.61
C LYS A 137 20.90 -17.82 -4.57
N GLN A 138 22.04 -17.30 -4.15
CA GLN A 138 23.26 -17.44 -4.93
C GLN A 138 23.67 -18.92 -4.94
N THR A 139 23.54 -19.57 -6.10
CA THR A 139 23.88 -20.99 -6.28
C THR A 139 25.34 -21.20 -6.69
N ASP A 140 26.02 -20.17 -7.20
CA ASP A 140 27.42 -20.21 -7.61
C ASP A 140 28.17 -18.88 -7.35
N SER A 141 29.50 -18.91 -7.45
CA SER A 141 30.34 -17.72 -7.26
C SER A 141 30.31 -16.74 -8.45
N LYS A 142 29.41 -16.93 -9.43
CA LYS A 142 29.31 -16.12 -10.64
C LYS A 142 28.09 -15.21 -10.66
N GLY A 143 27.18 -15.32 -9.69
CA GLY A 143 26.04 -14.41 -9.52
C GLY A 143 26.40 -13.02 -8.96
N PRO A 144 25.47 -12.06 -9.03
CA PRO A 144 25.60 -10.76 -8.38
C PRO A 144 25.78 -10.90 -6.86
N THR A 145 26.31 -9.86 -6.23
CA THR A 145 26.35 -9.77 -4.77
C THR A 145 24.97 -9.37 -4.24
N ILE A 146 24.48 -10.09 -3.24
CA ILE A 146 23.15 -9.86 -2.65
C ILE A 146 23.30 -9.43 -1.19
N ILE A 147 22.54 -8.42 -0.79
CA ILE A 147 22.48 -7.92 0.58
C ILE A 147 21.05 -8.05 1.08
N GLY A 148 20.81 -8.83 2.13
CA GLY A 148 19.46 -9.00 2.71
C GLY A 148 18.48 -9.68 1.75
N ASP A 149 17.21 -9.28 1.83
CA ASP A 149 16.15 -9.92 1.04
C ASP A 149 16.07 -9.29 -0.36
N VAL A 150 16.27 -10.11 -1.39
CA VAL A 150 16.19 -9.71 -2.79
C VAL A 150 15.41 -10.74 -3.58
N PHE A 151 14.44 -10.29 -4.36
CA PHE A 151 13.74 -11.09 -5.36
C PHE A 151 14.31 -10.78 -6.75
N ILE A 152 14.63 -11.82 -7.52
CA ILE A 152 15.01 -11.69 -8.93
C ILE A 152 14.15 -12.66 -9.73
N HIS A 153 13.39 -12.15 -10.69
CA HIS A 153 12.61 -13.00 -11.58
C HIS A 153 13.54 -13.95 -12.36
N PRO A 154 13.17 -15.23 -12.58
CA PRO A 154 14.04 -16.21 -13.24
C PRO A 154 14.50 -15.84 -14.66
N THR A 155 13.78 -14.95 -15.35
CA THR A 155 14.13 -14.49 -16.70
C THR A 155 15.00 -13.23 -16.72
N ALA A 156 15.23 -12.60 -15.56
CA ALA A 156 16.08 -11.42 -15.49
C ALA A 156 17.56 -11.80 -15.65
N CYS A 157 18.30 -10.97 -16.36
CA CYS A 157 19.73 -11.11 -16.59
C CYS A 157 20.47 -10.11 -15.72
N VAL A 158 21.28 -10.58 -14.77
CA VAL A 158 22.02 -9.70 -13.84
C VAL A 158 23.51 -9.98 -13.93
N ALA A 159 24.30 -8.94 -14.19
CA ALA A 159 25.74 -9.06 -14.31
C ALA A 159 26.41 -9.45 -12.97
N PRO A 160 27.49 -10.27 -12.98
CA PRO A 160 28.16 -10.75 -11.77
C PRO A 160 28.67 -9.67 -10.82
N SER A 161 29.07 -8.50 -11.34
CA SER A 161 29.62 -7.41 -10.51
C SER A 161 28.55 -6.47 -9.94
N ALA A 162 27.26 -6.69 -10.23
CA ALA A 162 26.16 -5.92 -9.66
C ALA A 162 26.00 -6.24 -8.16
N VAL A 163 25.51 -5.26 -7.40
CA VAL A 163 25.15 -5.43 -5.98
C VAL A 163 23.70 -5.01 -5.82
N LEU A 164 22.87 -5.94 -5.34
CA LEU A 164 21.44 -5.71 -5.12
C LEU A 164 21.12 -5.89 -3.63
N GLY A 165 20.37 -4.95 -3.07
CA GLY A 165 19.78 -5.04 -1.75
C GLY A 165 20.24 -3.98 -0.75
N PRO A 166 19.62 -3.95 0.45
CA PRO A 166 18.44 -4.74 0.83
C PRO A 166 17.15 -4.31 0.12
N ASN A 167 16.14 -5.18 0.19
CA ASN A 167 14.74 -4.91 -0.17
C ASN A 167 14.53 -4.59 -1.65
N VAL A 168 15.17 -5.36 -2.52
CA VAL A 168 15.11 -5.17 -3.97
C VAL A 168 14.25 -6.22 -4.63
N SER A 169 13.36 -5.79 -5.52
CA SER A 169 12.57 -6.68 -6.37
C SER A 169 12.85 -6.38 -7.85
N ILE A 170 13.36 -7.37 -8.56
CA ILE A 170 13.67 -7.31 -9.99
C ILE A 170 12.63 -8.11 -10.78
N GLY A 171 11.91 -7.42 -11.66
CA GLY A 171 10.83 -7.95 -12.48
C GLY A 171 11.31 -8.83 -13.65
N GLN A 172 10.34 -9.32 -14.39
CA GLN A 172 10.54 -10.17 -15.57
C GLN A 172 11.36 -9.46 -16.66
N ASP A 173 12.27 -10.17 -17.30
CA ASP A 173 13.04 -9.72 -18.48
C ASP A 173 13.86 -8.43 -18.25
N VAL A 174 14.15 -8.11 -17.00
CA VAL A 174 15.04 -6.99 -16.64
C VAL A 174 16.48 -7.37 -16.95
N THR A 175 17.22 -6.42 -17.54
CA THR A 175 18.67 -6.53 -17.72
C THR A 175 19.39 -5.56 -16.79
N ILE A 176 20.30 -6.08 -15.97
CA ILE A 176 21.14 -5.31 -15.05
C ILE A 176 22.61 -5.46 -15.48
N GLY A 177 23.22 -4.35 -15.86
CA GLY A 177 24.61 -4.24 -16.31
C GLY A 177 25.64 -4.39 -15.19
N TYR A 178 26.92 -4.34 -15.58
CA TYR A 178 28.06 -4.47 -14.69
C TYR A 178 28.17 -3.28 -13.75
N GLY A 179 28.54 -3.54 -12.49
CA GLY A 179 28.76 -2.48 -11.50
C GLY A 179 27.50 -1.75 -11.04
N VAL A 180 26.31 -2.16 -11.48
CA VAL A 180 25.04 -1.55 -11.06
C VAL A 180 24.82 -1.77 -9.55
N ARG A 181 24.22 -0.76 -8.90
CA ARG A 181 23.89 -0.77 -7.47
C ARG A 181 22.42 -0.46 -7.28
N VAL A 182 21.65 -1.42 -6.74
CA VAL A 182 20.21 -1.23 -6.47
C VAL A 182 19.93 -1.48 -5.00
N ARG A 183 19.19 -0.59 -4.33
CA ARG A 183 18.81 -0.72 -2.92
C ARG A 183 17.42 -0.15 -2.68
N GLU A 184 16.62 -0.81 -1.85
CA GLU A 184 15.29 -0.33 -1.41
C GLU A 184 14.43 0.09 -2.60
N SER A 185 14.40 -0.73 -3.66
CA SER A 185 13.84 -0.33 -4.95
C SER A 185 13.15 -1.49 -5.65
N ILE A 186 12.22 -1.13 -6.54
CA ILE A 186 11.50 -2.07 -7.38
C ILE A 186 11.82 -1.73 -8.83
N VAL A 187 12.27 -2.72 -9.59
CA VAL A 187 12.49 -2.60 -11.03
C VAL A 187 11.45 -3.46 -11.73
N LEU A 188 10.49 -2.84 -12.40
CA LEU A 188 9.42 -3.53 -13.12
C LEU A 188 9.94 -4.16 -14.42
N GLY A 189 9.07 -4.89 -15.12
CA GLY A 189 9.49 -5.77 -16.20
C GLY A 189 10.07 -5.04 -17.41
N SER A 190 10.97 -5.73 -18.12
CA SER A 190 11.60 -5.29 -19.37
C SER A 190 12.44 -4.01 -19.25
N CYS A 191 12.90 -3.67 -18.06
CA CYS A 191 13.80 -2.54 -17.85
C CYS A 191 15.25 -2.88 -18.18
N VAL A 192 16.01 -1.87 -18.59
CA VAL A 192 17.45 -1.98 -18.81
C VAL A 192 18.19 -0.99 -17.92
N LEU A 193 18.96 -1.50 -16.96
CA LEU A 193 19.87 -0.72 -16.14
C LEU A 193 21.27 -0.90 -16.69
N HIS A 194 21.79 0.09 -17.41
CA HIS A 194 23.13 0.03 -17.98
C HIS A 194 24.24 0.17 -16.93
N ASP A 195 25.46 -0.18 -17.34
CA ASP A 195 26.63 -0.31 -16.48
C ASP A 195 26.87 0.89 -15.57
N HIS A 196 27.27 0.61 -14.33
CA HIS A 196 27.64 1.58 -13.31
C HIS A 196 26.54 2.57 -12.91
N CYS A 197 25.28 2.32 -13.24
CA CYS A 197 24.18 3.12 -12.71
C CYS A 197 23.83 2.74 -11.26
N CYS A 198 23.15 3.66 -10.57
CA CYS A 198 22.74 3.48 -9.18
C CYS A 198 21.25 3.83 -9.02
N VAL A 199 20.48 2.94 -8.41
CA VAL A 199 19.03 3.08 -8.19
C VAL A 199 18.72 2.86 -6.71
N LEU A 200 18.28 3.90 -6.02
CA LEU A 200 18.05 3.89 -4.57
C LEU A 200 16.66 4.44 -4.27
N TYR A 201 15.91 3.80 -3.36
CA TYR A 201 14.59 4.28 -2.90
C TYR A 201 13.64 4.64 -4.05
N SER A 202 13.62 3.82 -5.11
CA SER A 202 12.98 4.16 -6.37
C SER A 202 12.10 3.04 -6.92
N ILE A 203 11.16 3.41 -7.78
CA ILE A 203 10.37 2.47 -8.57
C ILE A 203 10.66 2.77 -10.04
N ILE A 204 11.28 1.83 -10.73
CA ILE A 204 11.53 1.92 -12.17
C ILE A 204 10.40 1.20 -12.89
N ALA A 205 9.56 1.95 -13.60
CA ALA A 205 8.41 1.48 -14.33
C ALA A 205 8.80 0.65 -15.56
N TRP A 206 7.85 -0.11 -16.10
CA TRP A 206 8.08 -1.05 -17.20
C TRP A 206 8.72 -0.41 -18.43
N ASN A 207 9.58 -1.18 -19.12
CA ASN A 207 10.25 -0.77 -20.35
C ASN A 207 11.13 0.49 -20.24
N SER A 208 11.50 0.89 -19.02
CA SER A 208 12.38 2.03 -18.80
C SER A 208 13.85 1.65 -18.98
N THR A 209 14.66 2.61 -19.43
CA THR A 209 16.11 2.45 -19.57
C THR A 209 16.83 3.49 -18.70
N ILE A 210 17.75 3.02 -17.85
CA ILE A 210 18.64 3.87 -17.06
C ILE A 210 20.03 3.82 -17.70
N GLY A 211 20.51 4.98 -18.13
CA GLY A 211 21.79 5.11 -18.83
C GLY A 211 23.01 4.75 -17.97
N PRO A 212 24.17 4.47 -18.61
CA PRO A 212 25.40 4.20 -17.88
C PRO A 212 25.74 5.35 -16.94
N TRP A 213 26.33 5.06 -15.78
CA TRP A 213 26.76 6.06 -14.78
C TRP A 213 25.67 6.99 -14.23
N SER A 214 24.40 6.71 -14.51
CA SER A 214 23.27 7.52 -14.02
C SER A 214 22.95 7.19 -12.57
N ARG A 215 22.44 8.18 -11.83
CA ARG A 215 21.96 8.01 -10.46
C ARG A 215 20.49 8.39 -10.36
N VAL A 216 19.67 7.43 -9.97
CA VAL A 216 18.26 7.60 -9.64
C VAL A 216 18.09 7.36 -8.15
N GLU A 217 17.73 8.40 -7.41
CA GLU A 217 17.66 8.34 -5.95
C GLU A 217 16.40 9.06 -5.45
N GLY A 218 15.48 8.29 -4.87
CA GLY A 218 14.37 8.82 -4.09
C GLY A 218 14.80 9.12 -2.65
N THR A 219 13.93 9.82 -1.92
CA THR A 219 14.14 10.08 -0.50
C THR A 219 13.63 8.88 0.31
N PRO A 220 14.42 8.28 1.20
CA PRO A 220 13.90 7.29 2.13
C PRO A 220 12.74 7.89 2.92
N ASN A 221 11.58 7.26 2.87
CA ASN A 221 10.45 7.63 3.70
C ASN A 221 9.98 6.37 4.44
N ASP A 222 10.54 6.17 5.62
CA ASP A 222 10.30 5.00 6.45
C ASP A 222 9.46 5.39 7.68
N PRO A 223 8.61 4.48 8.19
CA PRO A 223 8.00 4.66 9.48
C PRO A 223 9.06 4.69 10.58
N ASP A 224 8.87 5.54 11.60
CA ASP A 224 9.76 5.60 12.76
C ASP A 224 9.88 4.20 13.41
N PRO A 225 11.07 3.58 13.40
CA PRO A 225 11.28 2.22 13.90
C PRO A 225 11.07 2.11 15.41
N ASN A 226 11.11 3.22 16.16
CA ASN A 226 10.90 3.23 17.61
C ASN A 226 9.41 3.24 18.00
N LYS A 227 8.50 3.33 17.03
CA LYS A 227 7.06 3.42 17.27
C LYS A 227 6.33 2.25 16.61
N GLN A 228 5.86 1.31 17.43
CA GLN A 228 5.13 0.14 16.94
C GLN A 228 3.91 0.56 16.11
N PHE A 229 3.73 -0.06 14.94
CA PHE A 229 2.69 0.28 13.96
C PHE A 229 2.79 1.70 13.37
N SER A 230 3.94 2.37 13.47
CA SER A 230 4.19 3.59 12.73
C SER A 230 4.01 3.35 11.23
N LYS A 231 3.57 4.40 10.55
CA LYS A 231 3.40 4.47 9.10
C LYS A 231 4.19 5.67 8.65
N ILE A 232 4.60 5.61 7.40
CA ILE A 232 5.22 6.70 6.65
C ILE A 232 4.40 7.98 6.84
N GLU A 233 4.99 8.99 7.51
CA GLU A 233 4.42 10.33 7.55
C GLU A 233 4.63 10.96 6.16
N GLN A 234 3.57 11.54 5.59
CA GLN A 234 3.64 12.16 4.27
C GLN A 234 3.85 13.65 4.40
N ASP A 235 4.90 14.15 3.78
CA ASP A 235 4.89 15.50 3.22
C ASP A 235 4.18 15.48 1.86
N SER A 236 3.56 16.60 1.49
CA SER A 236 2.87 16.76 0.21
C SER A 236 3.82 16.41 -0.95
N LEU A 237 3.30 15.73 -1.98
CA LEU A 237 4.05 15.45 -3.21
C LEU A 237 4.54 16.73 -3.89
N PHE A 238 3.88 17.85 -3.62
CA PHE A 238 4.30 19.18 -4.04
C PHE A 238 4.47 20.08 -2.83
N GLN A 239 5.64 20.71 -2.71
CA GLN A 239 5.89 21.80 -1.78
C GLN A 239 6.27 23.02 -2.62
N ASP A 240 5.53 24.12 -2.45
CA ASP A 240 5.72 25.36 -3.21
C ASP A 240 5.71 25.18 -4.74
N GLY A 241 4.82 24.31 -5.24
CA GLY A 241 4.67 24.02 -6.67
C GLY A 241 5.79 23.16 -7.27
N LYS A 242 6.74 22.69 -6.47
CA LYS A 242 7.80 21.78 -6.89
C LYS A 242 7.52 20.37 -6.41
N LEU A 243 7.78 19.39 -7.27
CA LEU A 243 7.70 17.98 -6.91
C LEU A 243 8.70 17.72 -5.78
N HIS A 244 8.21 17.35 -4.60
CA HIS A 244 9.01 16.84 -3.51
C HIS A 244 9.43 15.41 -3.93
N PRO A 245 10.72 15.14 -4.20
CA PRO A 245 11.17 13.82 -4.65
C PRO A 245 11.19 12.87 -3.45
N SER A 246 10.01 12.59 -2.90
CA SER A 246 9.83 11.59 -1.85
C SER A 246 10.21 10.24 -2.42
N ILE A 247 9.82 9.91 -3.66
CA ILE A 247 10.31 8.75 -4.41
C ILE A 247 10.40 9.09 -5.88
N THR A 248 11.51 8.69 -6.51
CA THR A 248 11.65 8.78 -7.95
C THR A 248 10.94 7.59 -8.59
N VAL A 249 9.79 7.87 -9.21
CA VAL A 249 9.09 6.96 -10.10
C VAL A 249 9.46 7.36 -11.52
N ILE A 250 10.19 6.50 -12.23
CA ILE A 250 10.58 6.71 -13.64
C ILE A 250 9.89 5.66 -14.49
#